data_AF-A0A329MWL4-F1
#
_entry.id   AF-A0A329MWL4-F1
#
_cell.length_a   1.000
_cell.length_b   1.000
_cell.length_c   1.000
_cell.angle_alpha   90.00
_cell.angle_beta   90.00
_cell.angle_gamma   90.00
#
_symmetry.space_group_name_H-M   'P 1'
#
loop_
_entity.id
_entity.type
_entity.pdbx_description
1 polymer ?
#
loop_
_entity_poly.entity_id
_entity_poly.type
_entity_poly.pdbx_seq_one_letter_code
_entity_poly.pdbx_strand_id
1 'polypeptide(L)'
;MNWLEKIKPFKPYRYLFHKLYHFTMRLSSDIPQYSAMLVMAVTILFQGLVLFDLVGIVIGENMWLKYISGSSKIAIGIFMVIFLLVNHFFFTYKEKWKRFIAEFEEENRKNKRVGAIILYLYLFVSILGFYALHLWLVTWNNPNWG
;
A
#
# COMPACT_ATOMS: atom_id res chain seq x y z
N MET A 1 -18.23 12.71 18.84
CA MET A 1 -18.40 11.44 18.11
C MET A 1 -17.26 11.31 17.11
N ASN A 2 -16.20 10.55 17.44
CA ASN A 2 -14.99 10.48 16.59
C ASN A 2 -15.22 9.52 15.41
N TRP A 3 -15.72 10.03 14.30
CA TRP A 3 -15.97 9.27 13.07
C TRP A 3 -14.71 8.52 12.58
N LEU A 4 -13.53 9.09 12.80
CA LEU A 4 -12.24 8.46 12.50
C LEU A 4 -12.07 7.10 13.20
N GLU A 5 -12.58 6.90 14.41
CA GLU A 5 -12.46 5.62 15.12
C GLU A 5 -13.32 4.50 14.51
N LYS A 6 -14.41 4.89 13.83
CA LYS A 6 -15.33 3.96 13.17
C LYS A 6 -14.83 3.52 11.80
N ILE A 7 -13.98 4.32 11.15
CA ILE A 7 -13.37 3.94 9.87
C ILE A 7 -12.42 2.78 10.09
N LYS A 8 -12.75 1.66 9.43
CA LYS A 8 -11.97 0.44 9.39
C LYS A 8 -11.61 0.14 7.93
N PRO A 9 -10.35 -0.18 7.62
CA PRO A 9 -9.99 -0.69 6.31
C PRO A 9 -10.76 -1.98 5.99
N PHE A 10 -10.89 -2.28 4.69
CA PHE A 10 -11.51 -3.52 4.25
C PHE A 10 -10.78 -4.74 4.85
N LYS A 11 -11.52 -5.83 5.10
CA LYS A 11 -11.03 -6.99 5.87
C LYS A 11 -9.69 -7.58 5.34
N PRO A 12 -9.46 -7.73 4.02
CA PRO A 12 -8.18 -8.19 3.48
C PRO A 12 -7.01 -7.28 3.80
N TYR A 13 -7.19 -5.95 3.78
CA TYR A 13 -6.14 -4.98 4.15
C TYR A 13 -5.77 -5.11 5.63
N ARG A 14 -6.76 -5.30 6.52
CA ARG A 14 -6.51 -5.55 7.94
C ARG A 14 -5.80 -6.88 8.18
N TYR A 15 -6.18 -7.91 7.43
CA TYR A 15 -5.53 -9.22 7.47
C TYR A 15 -4.08 -9.15 7.00
N LEU A 16 -3.84 -8.44 5.90
CA LEU A 16 -2.51 -8.21 5.34
C LEU A 16 -1.63 -7.46 6.33
N PHE A 17 -2.16 -6.41 6.96
CA PHE A 17 -1.48 -5.68 8.04
C PHE A 17 -1.11 -6.61 9.20
N HIS A 18 -2.03 -7.46 9.66
CA HIS A 18 -1.75 -8.45 10.71
C HIS A 18 -0.60 -9.40 10.32
N LYS A 19 -0.58 -9.91 9.09
CA LYS A 19 0.50 -10.80 8.62
C LYS A 19 1.83 -10.04 8.50
N LEU A 20 1.82 -8.82 7.99
CA LEU A 20 3.00 -7.96 7.94
C LEU A 20 3.53 -7.62 9.32
N TYR A 21 2.67 -7.34 10.29
CA TYR A 21 3.06 -7.09 11.68
C TYR A 21 3.82 -8.30 12.28
N HIS A 22 3.28 -9.51 12.13
CA HIS A 22 4.00 -10.69 12.60
C HIS A 22 5.27 -10.99 11.80
N PHE A 23 5.30 -10.65 10.52
CA PHE A 23 6.51 -10.76 9.71
C PHE A 23 7.59 -9.78 10.19
N THR A 24 7.26 -8.51 10.43
CA THR A 24 8.20 -7.50 10.93
C THR A 24 8.65 -7.78 12.36
N MET A 25 7.80 -8.37 13.21
CA MET A 25 8.21 -8.91 14.51
C MET A 25 9.27 -10.00 14.39
N ARG A 26 9.14 -10.91 13.42
CA ARG A 26 10.13 -11.98 13.19
C ARG A 26 11.47 -11.44 12.67
N LEU A 27 11.45 -10.29 12.02
CA LEU A 27 12.65 -9.58 11.56
C LEU A 27 13.28 -8.71 12.66
N SER A 28 12.86 -8.86 13.92
CA SER A 28 13.37 -8.10 15.06
C SER A 28 13.25 -6.58 14.90
N SER A 29 12.18 -6.11 14.25
CA SER A 29 11.92 -4.66 14.18
C SER A 29 11.55 -4.11 15.55
N ASP A 30 12.20 -3.01 15.97
CA ASP A 30 11.92 -2.34 17.25
C ASP A 30 10.47 -1.85 17.36
N ILE A 31 9.88 -1.44 16.22
CA ILE A 31 8.50 -0.93 16.17
C ILE A 31 7.71 -1.61 15.04
N PRO A 32 7.32 -2.89 15.20
CA PRO A 32 6.76 -3.73 14.14
C PRO A 32 5.52 -3.14 13.46
N GLN A 33 4.69 -2.40 14.21
CA GLN A 33 3.48 -1.75 13.71
C GLN A 33 3.77 -0.64 12.70
N TYR A 34 4.82 0.15 12.91
CA TYR A 34 5.19 1.19 11.94
C TYR A 34 5.87 0.60 10.71
N SER A 35 6.68 -0.44 10.89
CA SER A 35 7.26 -1.19 9.77
C SER A 35 6.16 -1.82 8.90
N ALA A 36 5.18 -2.47 9.50
CA ALA A 36 4.03 -3.03 8.78
C ALA A 36 3.20 -1.94 8.09
N MET A 37 2.94 -0.83 8.78
CA MET A 37 2.25 0.34 8.19
C MET A 37 3.02 0.91 7.00
N LEU A 38 4.34 1.03 7.10
CA LEU A 38 5.18 1.56 6.02
C LEU A 38 5.12 0.67 4.77
N VAL A 39 5.26 -0.65 4.95
CA VAL A 39 5.13 -1.62 3.84
C VAL A 39 3.74 -1.53 3.21
N MET A 40 2.68 -1.40 4.02
CA MET A 40 1.32 -1.19 3.51
C MET A 40 1.20 0.12 2.73
N ALA A 41 1.73 1.22 3.25
CA ALA A 41 1.68 2.52 2.60
C ALA A 41 2.39 2.50 1.24
N VAL A 42 3.60 1.92 1.17
CA VAL A 42 4.34 1.76 -0.08
C VAL A 42 3.55 0.90 -1.06
N THR A 43 2.98 -0.22 -0.60
CA THR A 43 2.21 -1.12 -1.48
C THR A 43 0.97 -0.42 -2.04
N ILE A 44 0.22 0.30 -1.19
CA ILE A 44 -0.96 1.08 -1.60
C ILE A 44 -0.58 2.19 -2.58
N LEU A 45 0.56 2.85 -2.36
CA LEU A 45 1.06 3.90 -3.25
C LEU A 45 1.30 3.34 -4.66
N PHE A 46 2.05 2.25 -4.78
CA PHE A 46 2.32 1.62 -6.09
C PHE A 46 1.05 1.14 -6.80
N GLN A 47 0.13 0.53 -6.05
CA GLN A 47 -1.18 0.15 -6.60
C GLN A 47 -1.97 1.36 -7.09
N GLY A 48 -1.94 2.46 -6.33
CA GLY A 48 -2.56 3.73 -6.70
C GLY A 48 -1.95 4.34 -7.96
N LEU A 49 -0.62 4.27 -8.12
CA LEU A 49 0.07 4.73 -9.32
C LEU A 49 -0.31 3.90 -10.56
N VAL A 50 -0.42 2.57 -10.44
CA VAL A 50 -0.92 1.76 -11.56
C VAL A 50 -2.36 2.10 -11.91
N LEU A 51 -3.24 2.27 -10.92
CA LEU A 51 -4.62 2.68 -11.19
C LEU A 51 -4.67 4.05 -11.87
N PHE A 52 -3.82 4.99 -11.43
CA PHE A 52 -3.67 6.30 -12.05
C PHE A 52 -3.27 6.22 -13.52
N ASP A 53 -2.34 5.32 -13.86
CA ASP A 53 -1.92 5.06 -15.24
C ASP A 53 -3.03 4.44 -16.08
N LEU A 54 -3.72 3.44 -15.54
CA LEU A 54 -4.85 2.78 -16.21
C LEU A 54 -5.96 3.78 -16.51
N VAL A 55 -6.27 4.70 -15.59
CA VAL A 55 -7.23 5.78 -15.84
C VAL A 55 -6.75 6.66 -16.98
N GLY A 56 -5.47 7.04 -17.01
CA GLY A 56 -4.86 7.80 -18.10
C GLY A 56 -5.05 7.14 -19.46
N ILE A 57 -4.82 5.83 -19.55
CA ILE A 57 -5.03 5.05 -20.78
C ILE A 57 -6.51 5.09 -21.20
N VAL A 58 -7.44 4.89 -20.26
CA VAL A 58 -8.89 4.89 -20.54
C VAL A 58 -9.38 6.24 -21.07
N ILE A 59 -8.86 7.35 -20.53
CA ILE A 59 -9.25 8.71 -20.95
C ILE A 59 -8.38 9.25 -22.10
N GLY A 60 -7.36 8.51 -22.55
CA GLY A 60 -6.44 8.93 -23.59
C GLY A 60 -5.48 10.07 -23.21
N GLU A 61 -5.21 10.25 -21.91
CA GLU A 61 -4.31 11.30 -21.41
C GLU A 61 -3.03 10.72 -20.77
N ASN A 62 -1.89 11.38 -21.00
CA ASN A 62 -0.65 11.08 -20.28
C ASN A 62 -0.67 11.76 -18.89
N MET A 63 -1.17 11.02 -17.91
CA MET A 63 -1.33 11.48 -16.53
C MET A 63 0.01 11.83 -15.85
N TRP A 64 1.11 11.14 -16.19
CA TRP A 64 2.45 11.45 -15.69
C TRP A 64 2.92 12.81 -16.14
N LEU A 65 2.82 13.10 -17.44
CA LEU A 65 3.23 14.39 -17.99
C LEU A 65 2.42 15.52 -17.34
N LYS A 66 1.10 15.32 -17.25
CA LYS A 66 0.15 16.34 -16.78
C LYS A 66 0.30 16.66 -15.29
N TYR A 67 0.49 15.65 -14.44
CA TYR A 67 0.41 15.82 -12.97
C TYR A 67 1.71 15.55 -12.21
N ILE A 68 2.63 14.76 -12.77
CA ILE A 68 3.92 14.46 -12.11
C ILE A 68 5.02 15.34 -12.69
N SER A 69 5.33 15.20 -13.98
CA SER A 69 6.42 15.94 -14.62
C SER A 69 6.15 17.43 -14.73
N GLY A 70 4.88 17.83 -14.89
CA GLY A 70 4.45 19.22 -14.88
C GLY A 70 4.37 19.86 -13.48
N SER A 71 4.54 19.08 -12.41
CA SER A 71 4.41 19.56 -11.03
C SER A 71 5.75 19.90 -10.39
N SER A 72 5.74 20.81 -9.41
CA SER A 72 6.94 21.11 -8.63
C SER A 72 7.32 19.95 -7.72
N LYS A 73 8.63 19.72 -7.52
CA LYS A 73 9.13 18.69 -6.59
C LYS A 73 8.61 18.88 -5.17
N ILE A 74 8.37 20.14 -4.78
CA ILE A 74 7.78 20.51 -3.48
C ILE A 74 6.34 19.98 -3.38
N ALA A 75 5.52 20.17 -4.42
CA ALA A 75 4.14 19.66 -4.44
C ALA A 75 4.11 18.13 -4.31
N ILE A 76 5.00 17.43 -5.02
CA ILE A 76 5.14 15.97 -4.91
C ILE A 76 5.55 15.57 -3.48
N GLY A 77 6.51 16.28 -2.89
CA GLY A 77 6.92 16.05 -1.50
C GLY A 77 5.77 16.24 -0.50
N ILE A 78 4.98 17.31 -0.65
CA ILE A 78 3.80 17.57 0.19
C ILE A 78 2.76 16.46 0.04
N PHE A 79 2.48 16.02 -1.20
CA PHE A 79 1.58 14.91 -1.46
C PHE A 79 2.03 13.63 -0.73
N MET A 80 3.32 13.29 -0.81
CA MET A 80 3.87 12.10 -0.15
C MET A 80 3.74 12.18 1.37
N VAL A 81 3.98 13.35 1.97
CA VAL A 81 3.80 13.56 3.41
C VAL A 81 2.33 13.41 3.81
N ILE A 82 1.41 14.03 3.09
CA ILE A 82 -0.04 13.91 3.34
C ILE A 82 -0.47 12.45 3.22
N PHE A 83 -0.02 11.74 2.19
CA PHE A 83 -0.33 10.33 1.96
C PHE A 83 0.14 9.45 3.13
N LEU A 84 1.36 9.67 3.64
CA LEU A 84 1.89 8.95 4.80
C LEU A 84 1.10 9.26 6.08
N LEU A 85 0.74 10.53 6.29
CA LEU A 85 -0.10 10.93 7.43
C LEU A 85 -1.46 10.24 7.38
N VAL A 86 -2.13 10.22 6.22
CA VAL A 86 -3.41 9.52 6.05
C VAL A 86 -3.26 8.04 6.37
N ASN A 87 -2.23 7.36 5.85
CA ASN A 87 -1.96 5.96 6.16
C ASN A 87 -1.75 5.73 7.67
N HIS A 88 -1.00 6.60 8.32
CA HIS A 88 -0.83 6.57 9.77
C HIS A 88 -2.19 6.68 10.49
N PHE A 89 -3.04 7.62 10.10
CA PHE A 89 -4.36 7.77 10.71
C PHE A 89 -5.28 6.55 10.48
N PHE A 90 -5.14 5.86 9.36
CA PHE A 90 -5.92 4.67 9.07
C PHE A 90 -5.51 3.45 9.91
N PHE A 91 -4.20 3.22 10.07
CA PHE A 91 -3.69 1.99 10.69
C PHE A 91 -3.30 2.14 12.16
N THR A 92 -2.69 3.25 12.56
CA THR A 92 -2.07 3.40 13.89
C THR A 92 -2.82 4.35 14.83
N TYR A 93 -3.71 5.21 14.32
CA TYR A 93 -4.51 6.12 15.15
C TYR A 93 -5.24 5.40 16.28
N LYS A 94 -5.09 5.91 17.51
CA LYS A 94 -5.69 5.33 18.73
C LYS A 94 -5.49 3.81 18.85
N GLU A 95 -4.31 3.34 18.44
CA GLU A 95 -3.90 1.94 18.55
C GLU A 95 -4.84 0.96 17.85
N LYS A 96 -5.53 1.38 16.78
CA LYS A 96 -6.40 0.52 15.97
C LYS A 96 -5.72 -0.77 15.52
N TRP A 97 -4.42 -0.71 15.28
CA TRP A 97 -3.57 -1.85 14.94
C TRP A 97 -3.73 -3.02 15.93
N LYS A 98 -3.89 -2.75 17.24
CA LYS A 98 -4.10 -3.79 18.26
C LYS A 98 -5.39 -4.58 18.00
N ARG A 99 -6.46 -3.87 17.58
CA ARG A 99 -7.74 -4.52 17.22
C ARG A 99 -7.61 -5.37 15.97
N PHE A 100 -6.81 -4.94 15.00
CA PHE A 100 -6.56 -5.73 13.79
C PHE A 100 -5.79 -7.02 14.10
N ILE A 101 -4.84 -6.98 15.02
CA ILE A 101 -4.12 -8.18 15.47
C ILE A 101 -5.06 -9.12 16.20
N ALA A 102 -5.79 -8.60 17.20
CA ALA A 102 -6.71 -9.40 18.01
C ALA A 102 -7.79 -10.09 17.17
N GLU A 103 -8.29 -9.45 16.10
CA GLU A 103 -9.28 -10.04 15.17
C GLU A 103 -8.80 -11.32 14.49
N PHE A 104 -7.48 -11.52 14.34
CA PHE A 104 -6.89 -12.66 13.63
C PHE A 104 -5.92 -13.48 14.50
N GLU A 105 -5.87 -13.24 15.80
CA GLU A 105 -4.91 -13.90 16.71
C GLU A 105 -5.26 -15.39 16.93
N GLU A 106 -6.56 -15.68 17.04
CA GLU A 106 -7.15 -17.02 17.21
C GLU A 106 -7.22 -17.85 15.91
N GLU A 107 -6.54 -17.41 14.83
CA GLU A 107 -6.56 -18.12 13.56
C GLU A 107 -5.95 -19.53 13.70
N ASN A 108 -6.67 -20.55 13.20
CA ASN A 108 -6.22 -21.94 13.29
C ASN A 108 -4.89 -22.16 12.51
N ARG A 109 -4.04 -23.11 12.94
CA ARG A 109 -2.68 -23.30 12.39
C ARG A 109 -2.64 -23.48 10.86
N LYS A 110 -3.66 -24.14 10.29
CA LYS A 110 -3.83 -24.32 8.84
C LYS A 110 -4.03 -22.97 8.13
N ASN A 111 -4.91 -22.13 8.67
CA ASN A 111 -5.20 -20.79 8.13
C ASN A 111 -3.99 -19.87 8.25
N LYS A 112 -3.15 -20.04 9.29
CA LYS A 112 -1.89 -19.27 9.41
C LYS A 112 -0.92 -19.50 8.24
N ARG A 113 -0.77 -20.74 7.75
CA ARG A 113 0.08 -21.07 6.59
C ARG A 113 -0.50 -20.54 5.29
N VAL A 114 -1.79 -20.75 5.05
CA VAL A 114 -2.48 -20.22 3.85
C VAL A 114 -2.38 -18.70 3.81
N GLY A 115 -2.57 -18.03 4.95
CA GLY A 115 -2.42 -16.58 5.06
C GLY A 115 -1.03 -16.05 4.74
N ALA A 116 0.03 -16.79 5.09
CA ALA A 116 1.38 -16.42 4.73
C ALA A 116 1.62 -16.56 3.22
N ILE A 117 1.13 -17.64 2.60
CA ILE A 117 1.19 -17.83 1.15
C ILE A 117 0.45 -16.70 0.44
N ILE A 118 -0.76 -16.34 0.91
CA ILE A 118 -1.52 -15.21 0.38
C ILE A 118 -0.75 -13.91 0.52
N LEU A 119 -0.12 -13.65 1.67
CA LEU A 119 0.73 -12.45 1.86
C LEU A 119 1.86 -12.42 0.82
N TYR A 120 2.61 -13.51 0.68
CA TYR A 120 3.73 -13.56 -0.28
C TYR A 120 3.26 -13.42 -1.71
N LEU A 121 2.20 -14.12 -2.11
CA LEU A 121 1.60 -14.01 -3.43
C LEU A 121 1.13 -12.57 -3.68
N TYR A 122 0.45 -11.96 -2.72
CA TYR A 122 -0.04 -10.60 -2.82
C TYR A 122 1.11 -9.61 -2.97
N LEU A 123 2.14 -9.68 -2.12
CA LEU A 123 3.31 -8.80 -2.23
C LEU A 123 4.08 -9.05 -3.52
N PHE A 124 4.22 -10.30 -3.95
CA PHE A 124 4.89 -10.65 -5.20
C PHE A 124 4.15 -10.08 -6.40
N VAL A 125 2.84 -10.29 -6.51
CA VAL A 125 2.01 -9.73 -7.59
C VAL A 125 1.95 -8.21 -7.50
N SER A 126 1.81 -7.66 -6.30
CA SER A 126 1.67 -6.21 -6.12
C SER A 126 2.98 -5.45 -6.33
N ILE A 127 4.12 -6.04 -5.98
CA ILE A 127 5.42 -5.39 -6.19
C ILE A 127 5.89 -5.71 -7.59
N LEU A 128 6.05 -6.97 -7.98
CA LEU A 128 6.63 -7.30 -9.29
C LEU A 128 5.65 -7.08 -10.43
N GLY A 129 4.39 -7.48 -10.29
CA GLY A 129 3.39 -7.35 -11.34
C GLY A 129 3.07 -5.89 -11.65
N PHE A 130 2.78 -5.09 -10.62
CA PHE A 130 2.48 -3.67 -10.83
C PHE A 130 3.72 -2.83 -11.14
N TYR A 131 4.89 -3.14 -10.59
CA TYR A 131 6.12 -2.43 -10.96
C TYR A 131 6.54 -2.73 -12.40
N ALA A 132 6.49 -4.00 -12.83
CA ALA A 132 6.79 -4.36 -14.22
C ALA A 132 5.78 -3.76 -15.20
N LEU A 133 4.48 -3.79 -14.85
CA LEU A 133 3.43 -3.16 -15.64
C LEU A 133 3.66 -1.64 -15.74
N HIS A 134 3.98 -1.00 -14.63
CA HIS A 134 4.26 0.43 -14.59
C HIS A 134 5.47 0.78 -15.47
N LEU A 135 6.59 0.06 -15.34
CA LEU A 135 7.75 0.25 -16.21
C LEU A 135 7.39 0.08 -17.69
N TRP A 136 6.61 -0.95 -18.02
CA TRP A 136 6.15 -1.19 -19.39
C TRP A 136 5.24 -0.06 -19.92
N LEU A 137 4.33 0.46 -19.09
CA LEU A 137 3.47 1.59 -19.45
C LEU A 137 4.25 2.88 -19.65
N VAL A 138 5.26 3.12 -18.81
CA VAL A 138 6.15 4.28 -18.94
C VAL A 138 6.98 4.19 -20.21
N THR A 139 7.54 3.02 -20.55
CA THR A 139 8.31 2.88 -21.80
C THR A 139 7.42 2.96 -23.04
N TRP A 140 6.21 2.39 -23.01
CA TRP A 140 5.26 2.45 -24.12
C TRP A 140 4.74 3.87 -24.41
N ASN A 141 4.48 4.66 -23.36
CA ASN A 141 3.91 6.01 -23.49
C ASN A 141 4.96 7.15 -23.58
N ASN A 142 6.25 6.83 -23.58
CA ASN A 142 7.31 7.84 -23.61
C ASN A 142 7.93 7.94 -25.01
N PRO A 143 7.76 9.07 -25.72
CA PRO A 143 8.27 9.26 -27.09
C PRO A 143 9.81 9.32 -27.18
N ASN A 144 10.53 9.35 -26.06
CA ASN A 144 12.00 9.37 -26.04
C ASN A 144 12.64 7.97 -26.11
N TRP A 145 11.85 6.89 -26.07
CA TRP A 145 12.33 5.50 -26.06
C TRP A 145 11.71 4.62 -27.16
N GLY A 146 10.99 5.23 -28.12
CA GLY A 146 10.38 4.59 -29.29
C GLY A 146 11.04 5.01 -30.59
#